data_AF-A0A382IRN3-F1
#
_entry.id   AF-A0A382IRN3-F1
#
_cell.length_a   1.000
_cell.length_b   1.000
_cell.length_c   1.000
_cell.angle_alpha   90.00
_cell.angle_beta   90.00
_cell.angle_gamma   90.00
#
_symmetry.space_group_name_H-M   'P 1'
#
loop_
_entity.id
_entity.type
_entity.pdbx_description
1 polymer ?
#
loop_
_entity_poly.entity_id
_entity_poly.type
_entity_poly.pdbx_seq_one_letter_code
_entity_poly.pdbx_strand_id
1 'polypeptide(L)' 'MGMDKLANPTYKDLSIEEERKVARTFMGRMEWEMILIGLGQVTAWVLTWILVVGNSIPLWAGFFISTITTSFAYLP' A
#
# COMPACT_ATOMS: atom_id res chain seq x y z
N MET A 1 -33.85 9.18 35.76
CA MET A 1 -32.56 8.68 35.26
C MET A 1 -32.75 7.20 34.97
N GLY A 2 -32.98 6.85 33.71
CA GLY A 2 -33.48 5.54 33.29
C GLY A 2 -32.46 4.43 33.47
N MET A 3 -32.94 3.28 33.96
CA MET A 3 -32.19 2.04 34.15
C MET A 3 -32.00 1.25 32.83
N ASP A 4 -32.17 1.90 31.68
CA ASP A 4 -31.99 1.33 30.34
C ASP A 4 -30.52 1.23 29.90
N LYS A 5 -29.61 1.92 30.63
CA LYS A 5 -28.18 2.00 30.31
C LYS A 5 -27.33 0.81 30.80
N LEU A 6 -27.91 -0.18 31.48
CA LEU A 6 -27.13 -1.22 32.18
C LEU A 6 -27.17 -2.62 31.52
N ALA A 7 -27.77 -2.77 30.35
CA ALA A 7 -28.01 -4.08 29.73
C ALA A 7 -27.48 -4.20 28.29
N ASN A 8 -26.32 -3.64 27.96
CA ASN A 8 -25.71 -3.97 26.67
C ASN A 8 -24.19 -4.13 26.78
N PRO A 9 -23.67 -5.38 26.81
CA PRO A 9 -22.24 -5.62 26.77
C PRO A 9 -21.74 -5.21 25.38
N THR A 10 -21.00 -4.10 25.30
CA THR A 10 -20.15 -3.74 24.15
C THR A 10 -20.74 -4.14 22.80
N TYR A 11 -21.96 -3.68 22.46
CA TYR A 11 -22.38 -3.75 21.08
C TYR A 11 -21.50 -2.75 20.33
N LYS A 12 -20.54 -3.26 19.57
CA LYS A 12 -19.86 -2.45 18.58
C LYS A 12 -20.96 -2.11 17.57
N ASP A 13 -21.36 -0.85 17.50
CA ASP A 13 -22.42 -0.42 16.61
C ASP A 13 -21.90 -0.55 15.17
N LEU A 14 -22.07 -1.73 14.57
CA LEU A 14 -21.68 -2.06 13.19
C LEU A 14 -22.63 -1.40 12.18
N SER A 15 -23.18 -0.24 12.54
CA SER A 15 -23.92 0.60 11.62
C SER A 15 -22.98 1.02 10.48
N ILE A 16 -23.52 1.01 9.26
CA ILE A 16 -22.84 1.44 8.03
C ILE A 16 -22.17 2.83 8.20
N GLU A 17 -22.70 3.69 9.06
CA GLU A 17 -22.11 5.01 9.33
C GLU A 17 -20.80 4.97 10.13
N GLU A 18 -20.67 4.06 11.10
CA GLU A 18 -19.42 3.87 11.83
C GLU A 18 -18.36 3.20 10.94
N GLU A 19 -18.76 2.19 10.15
CA GLU A 19 -17.87 1.56 9.17
C GLU A 19 -17.35 2.56 8.13
N ARG A 20 -18.21 3.46 7.63
CA ARG A 20 -17.82 4.55 6.70
C ARG A 20 -16.91 5.59 7.32
N LYS A 21 -17.02 5.86 8.62
CA LYS A 21 -16.10 6.77 9.32
C LYS A 21 -14.72 6.16 9.42
N VAL A 22 -14.64 4.89 9.82
CA VAL A 22 -13.38 4.14 9.92
C VAL A 22 -12.72 4.03 8.55
N ALA A 23 -13.46 3.67 7.49
CA ALA A 23 -12.94 3.60 6.13
C ALA A 23 -12.33 4.94 5.67
N ARG A 24 -13.01 6.07 5.94
CA ARG A 24 -12.48 7.40 5.59
C ARG A 24 -11.17 7.76 6.32
N THR A 25 -10.98 7.28 7.55
CA THR A 25 -9.73 7.47 8.29
C THR A 25 -8.56 6.70 7.66
N PHE A 26 -8.82 5.53 7.08
CA PHE A 26 -7.79 4.72 6.41
C PHE A 26 -7.53 5.13 4.95
N MET A 27 -8.53 5.66 4.25
CA MET A 27 -8.41 6.07 2.84
C MET A 27 -7.49 7.29 2.65
N GLY A 28 -7.59 8.33 3.50
CA GLY A 28 -6.93 9.61 3.21
C GLY A 28 -5.39 9.67 3.28
N ARG A 29 -4.72 8.76 4.01
CA ARG A 29 -3.25 8.82 4.21
C ARG A 29 -2.48 7.88 3.28
N MET A 30 -3.03 6.71 2.97
CA MET A 30 -2.35 5.64 2.24
C MET A 30 -2.36 5.84 0.71
N GLU A 31 -3.29 6.65 0.18
CA GLU A 31 -3.51 6.76 -1.27
C GLU A 31 -2.28 7.25 -2.05
N TRP A 32 -1.58 8.29 -1.57
CA TRP A 32 -0.44 8.86 -2.28
C TRP A 32 0.81 7.99 -2.20
N GLU A 33 1.02 7.33 -1.06
CA GLU A 33 2.15 6.42 -0.85
C GLU A 33 2.03 5.23 -1.82
N MET A 34 0.84 4.65 -1.95
CA MET A 34 0.56 3.57 -2.90
C MET A 34 0.78 3.98 -4.36
N ILE A 35 0.35 5.19 -4.75
CA ILE A 35 0.58 5.71 -6.11
C ILE A 35 2.08 5.91 -6.37
N LEU A 36 2.81 6.51 -5.42
CA LEU A 36 4.25 6.75 -5.54
C LEU A 36 5.03 5.44 -5.62
N ILE A 37 4.66 4.44 -4.81
CA ILE A 37 5.29 3.12 -4.82
C ILE A 37 5.00 2.44 -6.15
N GLY A 38 3.76 2.41 -6.62
CA GLY A 38 3.40 1.83 -7.92
C GLY A 38 4.15 2.48 -9.09
N LEU A 39 4.17 3.81 -9.13
CA LEU A 39 4.86 4.56 -10.19
C LEU A 39 6.39 4.39 -10.11
N GLY A 40 6.94 4.36 -8.90
CA GLY A 40 8.35 4.11 -8.65
C GLY A 40 8.79 2.72 -9.12
N GLN A 41 7.99 1.68 -8.86
CA GLN A 41 8.25 0.32 -9.31
C GLN A 41 8.26 0.19 -10.83
N VAL A 42 7.25 0.77 -11.51
CA VAL A 42 7.20 0.80 -12.98
C VAL A 42 8.41 1.54 -13.56
N THR A 43 8.77 2.67 -12.97
CA THR A 43 9.94 3.46 -13.39
C THR A 43 11.23 2.67 -13.22
N ALA A 44 11.44 2.05 -12.07
CA ALA A 44 12.62 1.22 -11.79
C ALA A 44 12.72 0.02 -12.75
N TRP A 45 11.59 -0.62 -13.07
CA TRP A 45 11.52 -1.71 -14.03
C TRP A 45 11.93 -1.25 -15.45
N VAL A 46 11.36 -0.15 -15.95
CA VAL A 46 11.70 0.40 -17.27
C VAL A 46 13.17 0.82 -17.34
N LEU A 47 13.68 1.49 -16.31
CA LEU A 47 15.08 1.91 -16.27
C LEU A 47 16.03 0.71 -16.28
N THR A 48 15.76 -0.30 -15.47
CA THR A 48 16.58 -1.52 -15.42
C THR A 48 16.60 -2.21 -16.79
N TRP A 49 15.44 -2.29 -17.46
CA TRP A 49 15.35 -2.85 -18.80
C TRP A 49 16.20 -2.09 -19.82
N ILE A 50 16.09 -0.76 -19.86
CA ILE A 50 16.88 0.10 -20.75
C ILE A 50 18.38 -0.09 -20.49
N LEU A 51 18.80 -0.11 -19.22
CA LEU A 51 20.21 -0.23 -18.84
C LEU A 51 20.82 -1.59 -19.23
N VAL A 52 20.07 -2.67 -19.08
CA VAL A 52 20.52 -4.02 -19.42
C VAL A 52 20.52 -4.24 -20.94
N VAL A 53 19.44 -3.89 -21.64
CA VAL A 53 19.33 -4.05 -23.10
C VAL A 53 20.31 -3.12 -23.83
N GLY A 54 20.52 -1.92 -23.31
CA GLY A 54 21.52 -0.97 -23.81
C GLY A 54 22.97 -1.34 -23.45
N ASN A 55 23.21 -2.50 -22.85
CA ASN A 55 24.54 -2.99 -22.44
C ASN A 55 25.32 -2.00 -21.55
N SER A 56 24.61 -1.14 -20.81
CA SER A 56 25.19 -0.18 -19.86
C SER A 56 25.52 -0.83 -18.52
N ILE A 57 24.70 -1.81 -18.10
CA ILE A 57 24.97 -2.67 -16.95
C ILE A 57 24.86 -4.15 -17.35
N PRO A 58 25.61 -5.05 -16.70
CA PRO A 58 25.51 -6.48 -16.99
C PRO A 58 24.20 -7.09 -16.45
N LEU A 59 23.75 -8.18 -17.07
CA LEU A 59 22.52 -8.91 -16.71
C LEU A 59 22.42 -9.26 -15.22
N TRP A 60 23.53 -9.68 -14.61
CA TRP A 60 23.55 -10.05 -13.18
C TRP A 60 23.27 -8.85 -12.27
N ALA A 61 23.68 -7.63 -12.65
CA ALA A 61 23.38 -6.42 -11.88
C ALA A 61 21.89 -6.06 -12.02
N GLY A 62 21.33 -6.16 -13.23
CA GLY A 62 19.90 -5.97 -13.46
C GLY A 62 19.02 -6.97 -12.69
N PHE A 63 19.49 -8.20 -12.49
CA PHE A 63 18.83 -9.21 -11.65
C PHE A 63 18.75 -8.78 -10.18
N PHE A 64 19.84 -8.30 -9.58
CA PHE A 64 19.83 -7.83 -8.20
C PHE A 64 18.91 -6.62 -8.02
N ILE A 65 18.99 -5.65 -8.93
CA ILE A 65 18.11 -4.46 -8.90
C ILE A 65 16.65 -4.92 -8.95
N SER A 66 16.29 -5.77 -9.90
CA SER A 66 14.92 -6.27 -10.07
C SER A 66 14.42 -7.05 -8.85
N THR A 67 15.29 -7.84 -8.20
CA THR A 67 14.93 -8.61 -7.00
C THR A 67 14.63 -7.68 -5.83
N ILE A 68 15.49 -6.67 -5.61
CA ILE A 68 15.33 -5.71 -4.52
C ILE A 68 14.07 -4.86 -4.74
N THR A 69 13.88 -4.30 -5.94
CA THR A 69 12.70 -3.46 -6.24
C THR A 69 11.41 -4.26 -6.05
N THR A 70 11.35 -5.49 -6.57
CA THR A 70 10.16 -6.35 -6.43
C THR A 70 9.89 -6.73 -4.97
N SER A 71 10.94 -6.88 -4.15
CA SER A 71 10.78 -7.15 -2.71
C SER A 71 10.10 -5.98 -1.98
N PHE A 72 10.31 -4.74 -2.45
CA PHE A 72 9.64 -3.55 -1.91
C PHE A 72 8.23 -3.31 -2.46
N ALA A 73 7.76 -4.08 -3.45
CA ALA A 73 6.42 -3.90 -4.03
C ALA A 73 5.27 -4.25 -3.07
N TYR A 74 5.57 -4.97 -1.98
CA TYR A 74 4.60 -5.37 -0.96
C TYR A 74 4.53 -4.41 0.24
N LEU A 75 5.38 -3.38 0.30
CA LEU A 75 5.26 -2.35 1.32
C LEU A 75 4.15 -1.37 0.87
N PRO A 76 3.01 -1.28 1.58
CA PRO A 76 2.06 -0.19 1.39
C PRO A 76 2.60 1.13 1.96
#